data_AF-A0A4V6JI67-F1
#
_entry.id   AF-A0A4V6JI67-F1
#
_cell.length_a   1.000
_cell.length_b   1.000
_cell.length_c   1.000
_cell.angle_alpha   90.00
_cell.angle_beta   90.00
_cell.angle_gamma   90.00
#
_symmetry.space_group_name_H-M   'P 1'
#
loop_
_entity.id
_entity.type
_entity.pdbx_description
1 polymer ?
#
loop_
_entity_poly.entity_id
_entity_poly.type
_entity_poly.pdbx_seq_one_letter_code
_entity_poly.pdbx_strand_id
1 'polypeptide(L)'
;MLEKAQAGIYRQEDLRTLTTGQLQRYFLRGTGPHQGLVRIRPELAAQVHFQPLNLLAPQWDLPGQFDAIFCRNVMIYFDKATQEKILRRFVPLLKPAG
;
A
#
# COMPACT_ATOMS: atom_id res chain seq x y z
N MET A 1 -1.34 -9.17 7.74
CA MET A 1 -0.85 -8.56 6.47
C MET A 1 -0.57 -7.07 6.63
N LEU A 2 -1.52 -6.29 7.17
CA LEU A 2 -1.34 -4.85 7.46
C LEU A 2 -0.18 -4.60 8.44
N GLU A 3 -0.09 -5.37 9.52
CA GLU A 3 1.00 -5.29 10.51
C GLU A 3 2.39 -5.48 9.88
N LYS A 4 2.52 -6.41 8.93
CA LYS A 4 3.78 -6.62 8.19
C LYS A 4 4.13 -5.40 7.33
N ALA A 5 3.14 -4.79 6.68
CA ALA A 5 3.35 -3.59 5.88
C ALA A 5 3.75 -2.40 6.76
N GLN A 6 3.10 -2.23 7.92
CA GLN A 6 3.42 -1.21 8.92
C GLN A 6 4.83 -1.39 9.51
N ALA A 7 5.23 -2.63 9.81
CA ALA A 7 6.59 -2.92 10.27
C ALA A 7 7.65 -2.53 9.22
N GLY A 8 7.29 -2.63 7.93
CA GLY A 8 8.13 -2.23 6.82
C GLY A 8 9.41 -3.06 6.68
N ILE A 9 9.42 -4.30 7.20
CA ILE A 9 10.55 -5.22 7.16
C ILE A 9 10.34 -6.25 6.05
N TYR A 10 11.31 -6.37 5.15
CA TYR A 10 11.28 -7.23 3.98
C TYR A 10 12.61 -7.98 3.83
N ARG A 11 12.61 -9.10 3.09
CA ARG A 11 13.86 -9.74 2.70
C ARG A 11 14.49 -8.95 1.56
N GLN A 12 15.81 -8.81 1.58
CA GLN A 12 16.52 -8.10 0.53
C GLN A 12 16.29 -8.71 -0.86
N GLU A 13 16.12 -10.04 -0.93
CA GLU A 13 15.85 -10.76 -2.18
C GLU A 13 14.48 -10.46 -2.80
N ASP A 14 13.51 -9.98 -2.03
CA ASP A 14 12.18 -9.62 -2.52
C ASP A 14 12.20 -8.26 -3.27
N LEU A 15 13.29 -7.49 -3.14
CA LEU A 15 13.42 -6.13 -3.67
C LEU A 15 14.32 -6.02 -4.90
N ARG A 16 14.49 -7.12 -5.66
CA ARG A 16 15.36 -7.20 -6.85
C ARG A 16 14.98 -6.22 -7.97
N THR A 17 13.75 -5.73 -7.98
CA THR A 17 13.26 -4.74 -8.96
C THR A 17 13.70 -3.31 -8.64
N LEU A 18 14.21 -3.05 -7.43
CA LEU A 18 14.70 -1.73 -7.04
C LEU A 18 16.17 -1.55 -7.44
N THR A 19 16.51 -0.34 -7.87
CA THR A 19 17.90 0.05 -8.10
C THR A 19 18.68 0.12 -6.78
N THR A 20 20.01 -0.03 -6.85
CA THR A 20 20.88 0.12 -5.68
C THR A 20 20.72 1.49 -5.01
N GLY A 21 20.55 2.54 -5.81
CA GLY A 21 20.31 3.90 -5.31
C GLY A 21 19.01 4.03 -4.51
N GLN A 22 17.91 3.43 -5.00
CA GLN A 22 16.64 3.40 -4.26
C GLN A 22 16.76 2.62 -2.94
N LEU A 23 17.44 1.47 -2.95
CA LEU A 23 17.67 0.67 -1.74
C LEU A 23 18.45 1.47 -0.69
N GLN A 24 19.54 2.13 -1.08
CA GLN A 24 20.35 2.95 -0.17
C GLN A 24 19.56 4.14 0.37
N ARG A 25 18.76 4.79 -0.48
CA ARG A 25 17.98 5.98 -0.14
C ARG A 25 16.82 5.68 0.81
N TYR A 26 16.13 4.56 0.63
CA TYR A 26 14.84 4.31 1.30
C TYR A 26 14.84 3.18 2.33
N PHE A 27 15.90 2.37 2.40
CA PHE A 27 15.96 1.23 3.31
C PHE A 27 17.19 1.28 4.23
N LEU A 28 17.01 0.75 5.44
CA LEU A 28 18.06 0.36 6.38
C LEU A 28 18.38 -1.13 6.16
N ARG A 29 19.66 -1.50 6.24
CA ARG A 29 20.10 -2.89 6.13
C ARG A 29 20.24 -3.52 7.50
N GLY A 30 19.65 -4.70 7.69
CA GLY A 30 19.81 -5.48 8.90
C GLY A 30 21.20 -6.10 9.00
N THR A 31 21.72 -6.20 10.22
CA THR A 31 23.02 -6.81 10.54
C THR A 31 22.84 -7.85 11.65
N GLY A 32 23.84 -8.72 11.84
CA GLY A 32 23.82 -9.78 12.85
C GLY A 32 22.56 -10.67 12.73
N PRO A 33 21.69 -10.76 13.76
CA PRO A 33 20.49 -11.59 13.71
C PRO A 33 19.46 -11.15 12.65
N HIS A 34 19.61 -9.96 12.08
CA HIS A 34 18.73 -9.42 11.03
C HIS A 34 19.39 -9.41 9.64
N GLN A 35 20.52 -10.09 9.47
CA GLN A 35 21.20 -10.18 8.17
C GLN A 35 20.26 -10.74 7.10
N GLY A 36 20.28 -10.14 5.90
CA GLY A 36 19.38 -10.50 4.80
C GLY A 36 18.01 -9.81 4.83
N LEU A 37 17.69 -9.10 5.92
CA LEU A 37 16.50 -8.26 6.04
C LEU A 37 16.84 -6.78 5.78
N VAL A 38 15.83 -6.05 5.32
CA VAL A 38 15.87 -4.60 5.20
C VAL A 38 14.61 -4.01 5.79
N ARG A 39 14.69 -2.77 6.28
CA ARG A 39 13.57 -2.04 6.84
C ARG A 39 13.39 -0.70 6.15
N ILE A 40 12.17 -0.32 5.80
CA ILE A 40 11.88 1.02 5.29
C ILE A 40 12.34 2.07 6.30
N ARG A 41 13.00 3.12 5.82
CA ARG A 41 13.44 4.24 6.63
C ARG A 41 12.25 5.00 7.25
N PRO A 42 12.33 5.42 8.53
CA PRO A 42 11.21 6.06 9.22
C PRO A 42 10.63 7.28 8.49
N GLU A 43 11.47 8.07 7.83
CA GLU A 43 11.08 9.28 7.12
C GLU A 43 10.14 8.98 5.95
N LEU A 44 10.38 7.88 5.22
CA LEU A 44 9.48 7.41 4.17
C LEU A 44 8.24 6.74 4.75
N ALA A 45 8.41 5.92 5.80
CA ALA A 45 7.29 5.24 6.45
C ALA A 45 6.25 6.22 7.00
N ALA A 46 6.70 7.38 7.52
CA ALA A 46 5.83 8.43 8.03
C ALA A 46 4.92 9.07 6.96
N GLN A 47 5.23 8.91 5.67
CA GLN A 47 4.41 9.41 4.56
C GLN A 47 3.27 8.44 4.18
N VAL A 48 3.21 7.25 4.80
CA VAL A 48 2.23 6.22 4.48
C VAL A 48 1.37 5.91 5.69
N HIS A 49 0.06 6.11 5.57
CA HIS A 49 -0.91 5.72 6.59
C HIS A 49 -1.56 4.38 6.23
N PHE A 50 -1.49 3.41 7.14
CA PHE A 50 -2.12 2.11 6.99
C PHE A 50 -3.38 2.03 7.83
N GLN A 51 -4.50 1.75 7.18
CA GLN A 51 -5.78 1.52 7.84
C GLN A 51 -6.48 0.29 7.25
N PRO A 52 -7.19 -0.50 8.08
CA PRO A 52 -8.03 -1.57 7.58
C PRO A 52 -9.23 -0.98 6.83
N LEU A 53 -9.49 -1.48 5.63
CA LEU A 53 -10.63 -1.06 4.82
C LEU A 53 -11.30 -2.27 4.18
N ASN A 54 -12.58 -2.50 4.48
CA ASN A 54 -13.39 -3.49 3.77
C ASN A 54 -14.13 -2.80 2.62
N LEU A 55 -13.85 -3.21 1.38
CA LEU A 55 -14.49 -2.65 0.17
C LEU A 55 -16.02 -2.85 0.15
N LEU A 56 -16.52 -3.84 0.89
CA LEU A 56 -17.96 -4.14 1.01
C LEU A 56 -18.60 -3.48 2.23
N ALA A 57 -17.83 -2.84 3.11
CA ALA A 57 -18.40 -2.12 4.23
C ALA A 57 -19.36 -1.03 3.72
N PRO A 58 -20.51 -0.79 4.37
CA PRO A 58 -21.52 0.16 3.91
C PRO A 58 -20.98 1.59 3.79
N GLN A 59 -19.98 1.94 4.62
CA GLN A 59 -19.28 3.21 4.58
C GLN A 59 -17.77 3.00 4.64
N TRP A 60 -17.01 3.97 4.12
CA TRP A 60 -15.56 4.02 4.21
C TRP A 60 -15.16 5.30 4.94
N ASP A 61 -14.45 5.15 6.04
CA ASP A 61 -13.88 6.28 6.78
C ASP A 61 -12.54 6.65 6.15
N LEU A 62 -12.59 7.45 5.08
CA LEU A 62 -11.43 7.89 4.31
C LEU A 62 -11.26 9.40 4.47
N PRO A 63 -10.00 9.88 4.56
CA PRO A 63 -9.70 11.27 4.91
C PRO A 63 -10.12 12.32 3.86
N GLY A 64 -10.59 11.90 2.69
CA GLY A 64 -11.05 12.81 1.64
C GLY A 64 -10.89 12.23 0.24
N GLN A 65 -10.71 13.13 -0.73
CA GLN A 65 -10.44 12.78 -2.12
C GLN A 65 -8.96 12.51 -2.37
N PHE A 66 -8.68 11.66 -3.36
CA PHE A 66 -7.36 11.23 -3.77
C PHE A 66 -7.05 11.67 -5.20
N ASP A 67 -5.78 11.96 -5.47
CA ASP A 67 -5.28 12.22 -6.83
C ASP A 67 -5.16 10.93 -7.66
N ALA A 68 -5.09 9.77 -7.01
CA ALA A 68 -5.10 8.47 -7.67
C ALA A 68 -5.56 7.37 -6.68
N ILE A 69 -6.28 6.37 -7.19
CA ILE A 69 -6.69 5.18 -6.42
C ILE A 69 -6.09 3.93 -7.05
N PHE A 70 -5.29 3.18 -6.29
CA PHE A 70 -4.72 1.91 -6.72
C PHE A 70 -5.59 0.74 -6.22
N CYS A 71 -6.37 0.14 -7.12
CA CYS A 71 -7.19 -1.05 -6.84
C CYS A 71 -6.80 -2.19 -7.79
N ARG A 72 -5.67 -2.85 -7.53
CA ARG A 72 -5.07 -3.85 -8.44
C ARG A 72 -5.20 -5.27 -7.88
N ASN A 73 -5.51 -6.24 -8.74
CA ASN A 73 -5.59 -7.67 -8.44
C ASN A 73 -6.60 -8.09 -7.34
N VAL A 74 -7.44 -7.16 -6.84
CA VAL A 74 -8.47 -7.46 -5.82
C VAL A 74 -9.88 -7.57 -6.41
N MET A 75 -10.18 -6.81 -7.47
CA MET A 75 -11.53 -6.78 -8.07
C MET A 75 -11.95 -8.14 -8.65
N ILE A 76 -10.97 -8.97 -9.03
CA ILE A 76 -11.18 -10.31 -9.60
C ILE A 76 -11.86 -11.29 -8.65
N TYR A 77 -11.90 -10.98 -7.34
CA TYR A 77 -12.57 -11.81 -6.33
C TYR A 77 -14.07 -11.49 -6.15
N PHE A 78 -14.59 -10.45 -6.82
CA PHE A 78 -15.98 -10.00 -6.68
C PHE A 78 -16.80 -10.25 -7.95
N ASP A 79 -18.11 -10.47 -7.80
CA ASP A 79 -19.04 -10.52 -8.94
C ASP A 79 -19.19 -9.16 -9.63
N LYS A 80 -19.80 -9.15 -10.82
CA LYS A 80 -19.93 -7.93 -11.63
C LYS A 80 -20.73 -6.82 -10.94
N ALA A 81 -21.81 -7.17 -10.25
CA ALA A 81 -22.64 -6.20 -9.54
C ALA A 81 -21.87 -5.54 -8.40
N THR A 82 -21.05 -6.31 -7.68
CA THR A 82 -20.20 -5.83 -6.58
C THR A 82 -19.04 -5.00 -7.11
N GLN A 83 -18.40 -5.43 -8.20
CA GLN A 83 -17.37 -4.62 -8.89
C GLN A 83 -17.92 -3.24 -9.25
N GLU A 84 -19.11 -3.18 -9.87
CA GLU A 84 -19.74 -1.92 -10.26
C GLU A 84 -20.04 -1.03 -9.05
N LYS A 85 -20.59 -1.61 -7.96
CA LYS A 85 -20.84 -0.87 -6.71
C LYS A 85 -19.56 -0.27 -6.13
N ILE A 86 -18.46 -1.02 -6.11
CA ILE A 86 -17.17 -0.53 -5.61
C ILE A 86 -16.67 0.62 -6.49
N LEU A 87 -16.71 0.47 -7.82
CA LEU A 87 -16.26 1.51 -8.75
C LEU A 87 -17.08 2.80 -8.61
N ARG A 88 -18.40 2.70 -8.49
CA ARG A 88 -19.27 3.87 -8.25
C ARG A 88 -18.91 4.62 -6.97
N ARG A 89 -18.45 3.91 -5.94
CA ARG A 89 -17.99 4.52 -4.68
C ARG A 89 -16.61 5.18 -4.80
N PHE A 90 -15.77 4.79 -5.76
CA PHE A 90 -14.51 5.48 -6.02
C PHE A 90 -14.69 6.83 -6.71
N VAL A 91 -15.71 6.98 -7.56
CA VAL A 91 -15.97 8.23 -8.32
C VAL A 91 -15.95 9.48 -7.44
N PRO A 92 -16.71 9.60 -6.33
CA PRO A 92 -16.68 10.80 -5.50
C PRO A 92 -15.37 10.97 -4.70
N LEU A 93 -14.57 9.92 -4.58
CA LEU A 93 -13.28 9.92 -3.88
C LEU A 93 -12.12 10.32 -4.79
N LEU A 94 -12.31 10.43 -6.10
CA LEU A 94 -11.30 10.96 -7.00
C LEU A 94 -11.47 12.47 -7.12
N LYS A 95 -10.34 13.19 -7.05
CA LYS A 95 -10.32 14.60 -7.43
C LYS A 95 -10.61 14.75 -8.93
N PRO A 96 -11.03 15.94 -9.39
CA PRO A 96 -11.10 16.21 -10.82
C PRO A 96 -9.76 15.91 -11.51
N ALA A 97 -9.80 15.13 -12.59
CA ALA A 97 -8.63 14.64 -13.35
C ALA A 97 -7.69 13.62 -12.63
N GLY A 98 -8.13 13.04 -11.50
CA GLY A 98 -7.45 11.92 -10.84
C GLY A 98 -7.83 10.53 -11.38
#